data_AF-A0A081GN34-F1
#
_entry.id   AF-A0A081GN34-F1
#
_cell.length_a   1.000
_cell.length_b   1.000
_cell.length_c   1.000
_cell.angle_alpha   90.00
_cell.angle_beta   90.00
_cell.angle_gamma   90.00
#
_symmetry.space_group_name_H-M   'P 1'
#
loop_
_entity.id
_entity.type
_entity.pdbx_description
1 polymer ?
#
loop_
_entity_poly.entity_id
_entity_poly.type
_entity_poly.pdbx_seq_one_letter_code
_entity_poly.pdbx_strand_id
1 'polypeptide(L)'
;MDRHTLWESFLFTAMATDHFYLFAALASFSAEVQEQLRQVDSPEAIVEIAAHYGFEITLKQLSYYAPRLNGDHWIWARKGESWRASFLAGEHQLRLQTA
;
A
#
# COMPACT_ATOMS: atom_id res chain seq x y z
N MET A 1 -10.56 15.11 24.44
CA MET A 1 -10.39 14.57 23.07
C MET A 1 -11.02 15.59 22.14
N ASP A 2 -10.20 16.34 21.43
CA ASP A 2 -10.60 17.61 20.80
C ASP A 2 -11.27 17.40 19.44
N ARG A 3 -12.33 18.17 19.15
CA ARG A 3 -13.08 18.03 17.89
C ARG A 3 -12.23 18.39 16.68
N HIS A 4 -11.26 19.28 16.84
CA HIS A 4 -10.35 19.72 15.76
C HIS A 4 -9.49 18.57 15.23
N THR A 5 -8.93 17.76 16.13
CA THR A 5 -8.07 16.62 15.77
C THR A 5 -8.83 15.50 15.04
N LEU A 6 -10.14 15.38 15.28
CA LEU A 6 -10.98 14.39 14.62
C LEU A 6 -11.27 14.75 13.15
N TRP A 7 -11.46 16.03 12.83
CA TRP A 7 -11.67 16.48 11.44
C TRP A 7 -10.42 16.32 10.58
N GLU A 8 -9.25 16.64 11.12
CA GLU A 8 -7.96 16.43 10.42
C GLU A 8 -7.70 14.94 10.17
N SER A 9 -7.99 14.09 11.16
CA SER A 9 -7.89 12.63 11.01
C SER A 9 -8.86 12.09 9.95
N PHE A 10 -10.08 12.63 9.87
CA PHE A 10 -11.06 12.25 8.85
C PHE A 10 -10.65 12.68 7.45
N LEU A 11 -10.19 13.93 7.29
CA LEU A 11 -9.69 14.44 6.00
C LEU A 11 -8.44 13.69 5.55
N PHE A 12 -7.52 13.39 6.46
CA PHE A 12 -6.36 12.55 6.19
C PHE A 12 -6.76 11.12 5.78
N THR A 13 -7.75 10.53 6.44
CA THR A 13 -8.24 9.18 6.10
C THR A 13 -8.95 9.14 4.75
N ALA A 14 -9.71 10.19 4.39
CA ALA A 14 -10.37 10.32 3.10
C ALA A 14 -9.35 10.50 1.97
N MET A 15 -8.49 11.53 2.04
CA MET A 15 -7.45 11.81 1.04
C MET A 15 -6.45 10.65 0.85
N ALA A 16 -6.03 10.01 1.95
CA ALA A 16 -5.13 8.87 1.87
C ALA A 16 -5.81 7.65 1.20
N THR A 17 -7.13 7.49 1.34
CA THR A 17 -7.89 6.45 0.63
C THR A 17 -7.92 6.72 -0.88
N ASP A 18 -8.08 7.98 -1.29
CA ASP A 18 -7.99 8.38 -2.70
C ASP A 18 -6.61 8.09 -3.32
N HIS A 19 -5.51 8.42 -2.63
CA HIS A 19 -4.15 8.18 -3.12
C HIS A 19 -3.85 6.70 -3.35
N PHE A 20 -4.35 5.82 -2.48
CA PHE A 20 -4.18 4.38 -2.66
C PHE A 20 -4.88 3.88 -3.93
N TYR A 21 -6.13 4.28 -4.16
CA TYR A 21 -6.87 3.87 -5.37
C TYR A 21 -6.28 4.48 -6.65
N LEU A 22 -5.77 5.71 -6.59
CA LEU A 22 -5.10 6.34 -7.73
C LEU A 22 -3.77 5.66 -8.05
N PHE A 23 -2.97 5.34 -7.03
CA PHE A 23 -1.75 4.55 -7.22
C PHE A 23 -2.06 3.16 -7.78
N ALA A 24 -3.10 2.50 -7.25
CA ALA A 24 -3.58 1.22 -7.75
C ALA A 24 -3.97 1.27 -9.24
N ALA A 25 -4.70 2.32 -9.64
CA ALA A 25 -5.03 2.55 -11.03
C ALA A 25 -3.76 2.76 -11.87
N LEU A 26 -2.83 3.61 -11.44
CA LEU A 26 -1.57 3.82 -12.14
C LEU A 26 -0.79 2.51 -12.33
N ALA A 27 -0.64 1.73 -11.26
CA ALA A 27 0.02 0.43 -11.29
C ALA A 27 -0.68 -0.57 -12.23
N SER A 28 -1.99 -0.43 -12.45
CA SER A 28 -2.76 -1.29 -13.36
C SER A 28 -2.56 -0.93 -14.84
N PHE A 29 -2.28 0.33 -15.16
CA PHE A 29 -2.20 0.81 -16.54
C PHE A 29 -0.78 1.15 -17.03
N SER A 30 0.19 1.37 -16.13
CA SER A 30 1.56 1.72 -16.50
C SER A 30 2.50 0.50 -16.48
N ALA A 31 2.97 0.08 -17.66
CA ALA A 31 3.94 -1.02 -17.79
C ALA A 31 5.26 -0.72 -17.05
N GLU A 32 5.68 0.55 -17.01
CA GLU A 32 6.87 0.99 -16.28
C GLU A 32 6.72 0.78 -14.78
N VAL A 33 5.61 1.24 -14.20
CA VAL A 33 5.31 1.06 -12.78
C VAL A 33 5.17 -0.42 -12.44
N GLN A 34 4.55 -1.21 -13.32
CA GLN A 34 4.46 -2.66 -13.15
C GLN A 34 5.82 -3.35 -13.14
N GLU A 35 6.78 -2.89 -13.95
CA GLU A 35 8.15 -3.40 -13.94
C GLU A 35 8.87 -3.06 -12.64
N GLN A 36 8.80 -1.79 -12.21
CA GLN A 36 9.38 -1.34 -10.94
C GLN A 36 8.82 -2.14 -9.75
N LEU A 37 7.49 -2.27 -9.69
CA LEU A 37 6.82 -3.02 -8.62
C LEU A 37 7.08 -4.54 -8.69
N ARG A 38 7.46 -5.11 -9.84
CA ARG A 38 7.83 -6.53 -9.93
C ARG A 38 9.19 -6.81 -9.28
N GLN A 39 10.05 -5.80 -9.21
CA GLN A 39 11.42 -5.90 -8.70
C GLN A 39 11.55 -5.53 -7.22
N VAL A 40 10.48 -5.07 -6.56
CA VAL A 40 10.54 -4.74 -5.14
C VAL A 40 10.64 -6.00 -4.27
N ASP A 41 11.53 -5.94 -3.29
CA ASP A 41 11.74 -7.00 -2.30
C ASP A 41 11.15 -6.65 -0.92
N SER A 42 10.56 -5.46 -0.77
CA SER A 42 9.98 -4.98 0.49
C SER A 42 8.72 -4.11 0.28
N PRO A 43 7.80 -4.08 1.26
CA PRO A 43 6.65 -3.17 1.25
C PRO A 43 7.03 -1.68 1.25
N GLU A 44 8.15 -1.33 1.88
CA GLU A 44 8.68 0.03 1.96
C GLU A 44 9.00 0.56 0.56
N ALA A 45 9.61 -0.27 -0.29
CA ALA A 45 9.92 0.11 -1.66
C ALA A 45 8.66 0.42 -2.49
N ILE A 46 7.52 -0.20 -2.17
CA ILE A 46 6.22 0.13 -2.81
C ILE A 46 5.80 1.55 -2.43
N VAL A 47 5.94 1.91 -1.15
CA VAL A 47 5.60 3.25 -0.64
C VAL A 47 6.52 4.30 -1.27
N GLU A 48 7.81 4.02 -1.40
CA GLU A 48 8.78 4.90 -2.06
C GLU A 48 8.45 5.12 -3.54
N ILE A 49 8.09 4.05 -4.27
CA ILE A 49 7.64 4.16 -5.66
C ILE A 49 6.37 5.02 -5.72
N ALA A 50 5.37 4.76 -4.88
CA ALA A 50 4.14 5.54 -4.87
C ALA A 50 4.42 7.05 -4.61
N ALA A 51 5.29 7.36 -3.65
CA ALA A 51 5.69 8.72 -3.34
C ALA A 51 6.42 9.41 -4.51
N HIS A 52 7.22 8.66 -5.28
CA HIS A 52 7.88 9.20 -6.48
C HIS A 52 6.87 9.69 -7.54
N TYR A 53 5.71 9.05 -7.65
CA TYR A 53 4.62 9.48 -8.54
C TYR A 53 3.63 10.47 -7.87
N GLY A 54 3.95 10.96 -6.67
CA GLY A 54 3.12 11.93 -5.94
C GLY A 54 1.95 11.32 -5.18
N PHE A 55 1.92 10.00 -4.98
CA PHE A 55 0.91 9.33 -4.16
C PHE A 55 1.41 9.10 -2.75
N GLU A 56 0.73 9.69 -1.78
CA GLU A 56 0.97 9.45 -0.36
C GLU A 56 0.16 8.22 0.09
N ILE A 57 0.82 7.06 0.16
CA ILE A 57 0.28 5.84 0.74
C ILE A 57 1.12 5.41 1.94
N THR A 58 0.54 4.64 2.84
CA THR A 58 1.23 4.11 4.02
C THR A 58 1.31 2.60 4.00
N LEU A 59 2.30 2.03 4.70
CA LEU A 59 2.40 0.58 4.95
C LEU A 59 1.11 0.02 5.55
N LYS A 60 0.49 0.76 6.48
CA LYS A 60 -0.79 0.37 7.09
C LYS A 60 -1.91 0.20 6.05
N GLN A 61 -1.97 1.10 5.06
CA GLN A 61 -2.95 0.98 3.98
C GLN A 61 -2.62 -0.19 3.06
N LEU A 62 -1.35 -0.37 2.69
CA LEU A 62 -0.90 -1.54 1.92
C LEU A 62 -1.30 -2.85 2.61
N SER A 63 -1.05 -2.99 3.91
CA SER A 63 -1.47 -4.17 4.69
C SER A 63 -2.98 -4.32 4.75
N TYR A 64 -3.73 -3.24 4.96
CA TYR A 64 -5.20 -3.27 5.04
C TYR A 64 -5.83 -3.72 3.72
N TYR A 65 -5.27 -3.25 2.59
CA TYR A 65 -5.78 -3.57 1.26
C TYR A 65 -5.15 -4.83 0.65
N ALA A 66 -4.07 -5.39 1.22
CA ALA A 66 -3.41 -6.62 0.78
C ALA A 66 -4.36 -7.77 0.37
N PRO A 67 -5.40 -8.13 1.16
CA PRO A 67 -6.33 -9.19 0.75
C PRO A 67 -7.19 -8.82 -0.47
N ARG A 68 -7.37 -7.52 -0.73
CA ARG A 68 -8.11 -6.96 -1.89
C ARG A 68 -7.23 -6.78 -3.13
N LEU A 69 -5.91 -6.88 -3.00
CA LEU A 69 -4.94 -6.85 -4.11
C LEU A 69 -4.87 -8.20 -4.83
N ASN A 70 -6.04 -8.76 -5.17
CA ASN A 70 -6.19 -10.08 -5.76
C ASN A 70 -6.73 -10.07 -7.19
N GLY A 71 -7.13 -8.91 -7.72
CA GLY A 71 -7.58 -8.77 -9.10
C GLY A 71 -6.45 -8.99 -10.10
N ASP A 72 -6.75 -9.56 -11.27
CA ASP A 72 -5.75 -9.94 -12.30
C ASP A 72 -4.88 -8.79 -12.81
N HIS A 73 -5.29 -7.54 -12.61
CA HIS A 73 -4.53 -6.35 -12.94
C HIS A 73 -3.36 -6.08 -11.98
N TRP A 74 -3.33 -6.75 -10.82
CA TRP A 74 -2.24 -6.63 -9.87
C TRP A 74 -1.09 -7.58 -10.20
N ILE A 75 0.12 -7.03 -10.21
CA ILE A 75 1.33 -7.79 -10.50
C ILE A 75 1.59 -8.96 -9.55
N TRP A 76 1.02 -8.93 -8.34
CA TRP A 76 1.15 -10.00 -7.34
C TRP A 76 -0.11 -10.87 -7.21
N ALA A 77 -1.14 -10.69 -8.04
CA ALA A 77 -2.35 -11.51 -8.03
C ALA A 77 -2.04 -13.01 -8.20
N ARG A 78 -1.01 -13.32 -8.99
CA ARG A 78 -0.55 -14.69 -9.26
C ARG A 78 0.42 -15.27 -8.23
N LYS A 79 0.96 -14.46 -7.31
CA LYS A 79 1.87 -14.95 -6.25
C LYS A 79 1.15 -15.70 -5.12
N GLY A 80 -0.18 -15.70 -5.12
CA GLY A 80 -1.01 -16.35 -4.11
C GLY A 80 -1.32 -15.46 -2.90
N GLU A 81 -2.43 -15.74 -2.25
CA GLU A 81 -2.93 -14.98 -1.10
C GLU A 81 -1.97 -15.03 0.09
N SER A 82 -1.44 -16.21 0.43
CA SER A 82 -0.51 -16.39 1.54
C SER A 82 0.78 -15.59 1.37
N TRP A 83 1.29 -15.49 0.13
CA TRP A 83 2.45 -14.65 -0.17
C TRP A 83 2.12 -13.17 0.05
N ARG A 84 1.01 -12.68 -0.52
CA ARG A 84 0.60 -11.27 -0.38
C ARG A 84 0.36 -10.89 1.08
N ALA A 85 -0.30 -11.76 1.83
CA ALA A 85 -0.53 -11.56 3.25
C ALA A 85 0.79 -11.48 4.01
N SER A 86 1.75 -12.38 3.76
CA SER A 86 3.04 -12.36 4.47
C SER A 86 3.93 -11.18 4.06
N PHE A 87 3.97 -10.88 2.76
CA PHE A 87 4.79 -9.81 2.19
C PHE A 87 4.28 -8.44 2.62
N LEU A 88 2.98 -8.16 2.43
CA LEU A 88 2.39 -6.85 2.70
C LEU A 88 1.97 -6.66 4.16
N ALA A 89 1.99 -7.70 4.99
CA ALA A 89 1.83 -7.55 6.44
C ALA A 89 3.11 -7.08 7.14
N GLY A 90 4.12 -6.61 6.38
CA GLY A 90 5.52 -6.35 6.74
C GLY A 90 5.88 -5.72 8.08
N GLU A 91 4.93 -5.34 8.94
CA GLU A 91 5.20 -4.71 10.23
C GLU A 91 4.23 -5.06 11.38
N HIS A 92 3.52 -6.19 11.38
CA HIS A 92 3.05 -6.72 12.68
C HIS A 92 4.20 -7.39 13.47
N GLN A 93 5.26 -7.85 12.81
CA GLN A 93 6.38 -8.58 13.46
C GLN A 93 7.59 -7.71 13.85
N LEU A 94 7.92 -6.64 13.12
CA LEU A 94 9.03 -5.76 13.52
C LEU A 94 8.72 -4.96 14.80
N ARG A 95 7.45 -4.65 15.09
CA ARG A 95 7.04 -4.02 16.36
C ARG A 95 7.01 -4.96 17.57
N LEU A 96 6.96 -6.28 17.38
CA LEU A 96 7.02 -7.26 18.48
C LEU A 96 8.45 -7.65 18.87
N GLN A 97 9.46 -7.23 18.09
CA GLN A 97 10.88 -7.45 18.44
C GLN A 97 11.54 -6.22 19.07
N THR A 98 10.85 -5.08 19.14
CA THR A 98 11.27 -3.86 19.86
C THR A 98 10.37 -3.51 21.05
N ALA A 99 9.62 -4.48 21.59
CA ALA A 99 8.84 -4.34 22.82
C ALA A 99 9.37 -5.24 23.93
#